data_AF-A0A964LMM5-F1
#
_entry.id   AF-A0A964LMM5-F1
#
_cell.length_a   1.000
_cell.length_b   1.000
_cell.length_c   1.000
_cell.angle_alpha   90.00
_cell.angle_beta   90.00
_cell.angle_gamma   90.00
#
_symmetry.space_group_name_H-M   'P 1'
#
loop_
_entity.id
_entity.type
_entity.pdbx_description
1 polymer ?
#
loop_
_entity_poly.entity_id
_entity_poly.type
_entity_poly.pdbx_seq_one_letter_code
_entity_poly.pdbx_strand_id
1 'polypeptide(L)'
;MNRQWRIARYPRADEVIGPAHFNWGGQPVPAPEEGAFLVRTLALAPGPANYRFLVYQRARMQGFVVFDYWQRFSEPEAALTTWYQDGTLRDCEDLDEGLEKMPDPLASLFTGRNRGLRLCRVAPDPAHLPLLRRGGR
;
A
#
# COMPACT_ATOMS: atom_id res chain seq x y z
N MET A 1 -18.44 31.06 11.46
CA MET A 1 -18.13 30.08 12.52
C MET A 1 -17.98 28.69 11.89
N ASN A 2 -16.79 28.10 11.92
CA ASN A 2 -16.52 26.74 11.46
C ASN A 2 -16.94 25.74 12.54
N ARG A 3 -18.02 25.00 12.30
CA ARG A 3 -18.52 23.94 13.20
C ARG A 3 -17.97 22.60 12.73
N GLN A 4 -17.25 21.90 13.60
CA GLN A 4 -16.54 20.69 13.25
C GLN A 4 -16.49 19.71 14.43
N TRP A 5 -16.50 18.43 14.09
CA TRP A 5 -16.10 17.38 15.02
C TRP A 5 -14.58 17.33 15.08
N ARG A 6 -14.01 17.46 16.28
CA ARG A 6 -12.58 17.35 16.53
C ARG A 6 -12.30 16.05 17.26
N ILE A 7 -11.15 15.43 16.98
CA ILE A 7 -10.70 14.29 17.78
C ILE A 7 -10.44 14.79 19.20
N ALA A 8 -11.22 14.27 20.15
CA ALA A 8 -11.05 14.54 21.57
C ALA A 8 -9.87 13.71 22.11
N ARG A 9 -9.82 12.44 21.70
CA ARG A 9 -8.70 11.52 21.94
C ARG A 9 -8.71 10.42 20.90
N TYR A 10 -7.55 9.81 20.66
CA TYR A 10 -7.44 8.64 19.80
C TYR A 10 -8.01 7.40 20.51
N PRO A 11 -8.69 6.49 19.78
CA PRO A 11 -9.15 5.21 20.30
C PRO A 11 -7.96 4.28 20.60
N ARG A 12 -8.13 3.37 21.57
CA ARG A 12 -7.19 2.27 21.82
C ARG A 12 -7.47 1.09 20.87
N ALA A 13 -6.52 0.17 20.74
CA ALA A 13 -6.58 -0.92 19.76
C ALA A 13 -7.80 -1.85 19.93
N ASP A 14 -8.32 -1.96 21.14
CA ASP A 14 -9.47 -2.79 21.54
C ASP A 14 -10.79 -2.01 21.62
N GLU A 15 -10.79 -0.72 21.28
CA GLU A 15 -11.91 0.18 21.49
C GLU A 15 -12.69 0.45 20.19
N VAL A 16 -14.02 0.32 20.24
CA VAL A 16 -14.90 0.71 19.14
C VAL A 16 -15.02 2.23 19.09
N ILE A 17 -14.84 2.80 17.90
CA ILE A 17 -15.00 4.24 17.68
C ILE A 17 -16.44 4.67 18.01
N GLY A 18 -16.58 5.38 19.13
CA GLY A 18 -17.84 5.98 19.56
C GLY A 18 -17.78 7.50 19.78
N PRO A 19 -18.91 8.13 20.17
CA PRO A 19 -19.01 9.57 20.38
C PRO A 19 -17.98 10.16 21.35
N ALA A 20 -17.51 9.38 22.32
CA ALA A 20 -16.49 9.80 23.28
C ALA A 20 -15.12 10.16 22.67
N HIS A 21 -14.87 9.76 21.41
CA HIS A 21 -13.64 10.12 20.70
C HIS A 21 -13.72 11.48 20.02
N PHE A 22 -14.88 12.14 20.03
CA PHE A 22 -15.11 13.36 19.27
C PHE A 22 -15.74 14.46 20.12
N ASN A 23 -15.23 15.68 19.95
CA ASN A 23 -15.83 16.89 20.49
C ASN A 23 -16.50 17.67 19.37
N TRP A 24 -17.75 18.06 19.57
CA TRP A 24 -18.42 19.03 18.72
C TRP A 24 -18.04 20.45 19.16
N GLY A 25 -17.52 21.26 18.24
CA GLY A 25 -17.12 22.62 18.57
C GLY A 25 -17.18 23.58 17.39
N GLY A 26 -17.17 24.88 17.71
CA GLY A 26 -17.11 25.97 16.75
C GLY A 26 -15.84 26.79 16.94
N GLN A 27 -15.17 27.17 15.86
CA GLN A 27 -14.13 28.20 15.88
C GLN A 27 -14.35 29.25 14.79
N PRO A 28 -13.76 30.46 14.90
CA PRO A 28 -13.70 31.39 13.79
C PRO A 28 -13.10 30.70 12.57
N VAL A 29 -13.59 31.04 11.38
CA VAL A 29 -12.94 30.58 10.15
C VAL A 29 -11.64 31.37 10.05
N PRO A 30 -10.45 30.73 10.04
CA PRO A 30 -9.19 31.46 9.91
C PRO A 30 -9.12 32.14 8.54
N ALA A 31 -8.44 33.29 8.46
CA ALA A 31 -8.08 33.84 7.16
C ALA A 31 -7.03 32.93 6.50
N PRO A 32 -7.14 32.64 5.19
CA PRO A 32 -6.09 31.89 4.49
C PRO A 32 -4.79 32.70 4.43
N GLU A 33 -3.66 32.02 4.62
CA GLU A 33 -2.32 32.57 4.37
C GLU A 33 -2.10 32.77 2.85
N GLU A 34 -1.05 33.50 2.48
CA GLU A 34 -0.73 33.73 1.07
C GLU A 34 -0.43 32.41 0.34
N GLY A 35 -1.17 32.15 -0.74
CA GLY A 35 -1.14 30.87 -1.46
C GLY A 35 -2.06 29.77 -0.90
N ALA A 36 -2.75 29.99 0.23
CA ALA A 36 -3.73 29.06 0.79
C ALA A 36 -5.16 29.40 0.35
N PHE A 37 -6.05 28.41 0.38
CA PHE A 37 -7.49 28.57 0.15
C PHE A 37 -8.31 27.80 1.18
N LEU A 38 -9.50 28.32 1.50
CA LEU A 38 -10.42 27.66 2.43
C LEU A 38 -11.27 26.62 1.71
N VAL A 39 -11.29 25.39 2.22
CA VAL A 39 -12.12 24.30 1.71
C VAL A 39 -13.27 24.03 2.67
N ARG A 40 -14.52 24.11 2.17
CA ARG A 40 -15.71 23.70 2.93
C ARG A 40 -16.04 22.24 2.63
N THR A 41 -15.70 21.35 3.56
CA THR A 41 -16.10 19.94 3.49
C THR A 41 -17.57 19.80 3.89
N LEU A 42 -18.44 19.51 2.93
CA LEU A 42 -19.89 19.40 3.13
C LEU A 42 -20.32 18.04 3.68
N ALA A 43 -19.56 16.99 3.41
CA ALA A 43 -19.78 15.64 3.91
C ALA A 43 -18.45 14.87 3.96
N LEU A 44 -18.24 14.08 5.01
CA LEU A 44 -17.27 13.00 5.03
C LEU A 44 -17.90 11.82 4.28
N ALA A 45 -17.78 11.79 2.96
CA ALA A 45 -18.02 10.55 2.23
C ALA A 45 -16.87 9.58 2.58
N PRO A 46 -17.12 8.31 2.89
CA PRO A 46 -16.08 7.33 3.23
C PRO A 46 -15.18 6.93 2.03
N GLY A 47 -15.08 7.77 1.00
CA GLY A 47 -14.27 7.55 -0.19
C GLY A 47 -13.03 8.47 -0.25
N PRO A 48 -12.09 8.20 -1.17
CA PRO A 48 -10.90 9.03 -1.33
C PRO A 48 -11.28 10.50 -1.58
N ALA A 49 -10.69 11.42 -0.83
CA ALA A 49 -11.01 12.85 -0.89
C ALA A 49 -10.93 13.46 -2.31
N ASN A 50 -10.10 12.86 -3.17
CA ASN A 50 -9.82 13.30 -4.53
C ASN A 50 -10.60 12.55 -5.62
N TYR A 51 -11.64 11.77 -5.28
CA TYR A 51 -12.36 10.95 -6.25
C TYR A 51 -12.94 11.75 -7.44
N ARG A 52 -13.32 13.01 -7.22
CA ARG A 52 -13.85 13.91 -8.26
C ARG A 52 -12.83 14.23 -9.38
N PHE A 53 -11.52 14.11 -9.11
CA PHE A 53 -10.50 14.27 -10.15
C PHE A 53 -10.60 13.22 -11.25
N LEU A 54 -11.17 12.03 -10.98
CA LEU A 54 -11.43 11.03 -12.03
C LEU A 54 -12.38 11.58 -13.10
N VAL A 55 -13.39 12.37 -12.72
CA VAL A 55 -14.34 12.99 -13.66
C VAL A 55 -13.65 14.08 -14.48
N TYR A 56 -12.89 14.96 -13.81
CA TYR A 56 -12.19 16.05 -14.50
C TYR A 56 -11.14 15.55 -15.48
N GLN A 57 -10.39 14.52 -15.10
CA GLN A 57 -9.36 13.92 -15.95
C GLN A 57 -9.90 12.83 -16.88
N ARG A 58 -11.21 12.49 -16.78
CA ARG A 58 -11.82 11.35 -17.46
C ARG A 58 -11.01 10.04 -17.26
N ALA A 59 -10.46 9.87 -16.06
CA ALA A 59 -9.59 8.75 -15.72
C ALA A 59 -10.39 7.53 -15.25
N ARG A 60 -9.77 6.35 -15.35
CA ARG A 60 -10.34 5.06 -14.89
C ARG A 60 -9.58 4.54 -13.68
N MET A 61 -10.30 4.21 -12.61
CA MET A 61 -9.77 3.47 -11.46
C MET A 61 -10.42 2.09 -11.46
N GLN A 62 -9.59 1.04 -11.54
CA GLN A 62 -10.07 -0.34 -11.61
C GLN A 62 -9.20 -1.26 -10.77
N GLY A 63 -9.84 -2.02 -9.87
CA GLY A 63 -9.23 -3.18 -9.25
C GLY A 63 -9.27 -4.39 -10.19
N PHE A 64 -8.33 -5.29 -10.04
CA PHE A 64 -8.32 -6.59 -10.72
C PHE A 64 -7.78 -7.66 -9.78
N VAL A 65 -8.12 -8.91 -10.05
CA VAL A 65 -7.58 -10.07 -9.33
C VAL A 65 -6.81 -10.93 -10.32
N VAL A 66 -5.59 -11.35 -9.95
CA VAL A 66 -4.72 -12.13 -10.84
C VAL A 66 -5.39 -13.43 -11.32
N PHE A 67 -6.23 -14.04 -10.47
CA PHE A 67 -6.95 -15.28 -10.79
C PHE A 67 -7.95 -15.13 -11.94
N ASP A 68 -8.46 -13.93 -12.20
CA ASP A 68 -9.35 -13.66 -13.35
C ASP A 68 -8.62 -13.89 -14.70
N TYR A 69 -7.29 -13.88 -14.69
CA TYR A 69 -6.41 -14.02 -15.86
C TYR A 69 -5.59 -15.31 -15.84
N TRP A 70 -5.97 -16.30 -15.02
CA TRP A 70 -5.20 -17.54 -14.85
C TRP A 70 -4.87 -18.26 -16.16
N GLN A 71 -5.81 -18.28 -17.12
CA GLN A 71 -5.60 -18.91 -18.43
C GLN A 71 -4.52 -18.24 -19.29
N ARG A 72 -4.17 -17.00 -18.97
CA ARG A 72 -3.18 -16.19 -19.68
C ARG A 72 -1.85 -16.10 -18.95
N PHE A 73 -1.65 -16.87 -17.88
CA PHE A 73 -0.48 -16.76 -17.01
C PHE A 73 0.85 -17.01 -17.74
N SER A 74 0.85 -17.85 -18.79
CA SER A 74 2.04 -18.16 -19.59
C SER A 74 2.54 -16.97 -20.42
N GLU A 75 1.65 -16.05 -20.83
CA GLU A 75 2.02 -14.87 -21.62
C GLU A 75 2.98 -13.93 -20.85
N PRO A 76 2.63 -13.41 -19.65
CA PRO A 76 3.53 -12.56 -18.89
C PRO A 76 4.73 -13.34 -18.34
N GLU A 77 4.58 -14.62 -18.00
CA GLU A 77 5.70 -15.44 -17.53
C GLU A 77 6.84 -15.50 -18.58
N ALA A 78 6.51 -15.75 -19.84
CA ALA A 78 7.49 -15.78 -20.92
C ALA A 78 8.17 -14.40 -21.10
N ALA A 79 7.39 -13.32 -21.12
CA ALA A 79 7.91 -11.96 -21.27
C ALA A 79 8.83 -11.55 -20.10
N LEU A 80 8.39 -11.78 -18.86
CA LEU A 80 9.17 -11.47 -17.65
C LEU A 80 10.46 -12.30 -17.60
N THR A 81 10.41 -13.57 -18.01
CA THR A 81 11.59 -14.44 -18.09
C THR A 81 12.62 -13.88 -19.08
N THR A 82 12.17 -13.43 -20.25
CA THR A 82 13.06 -12.78 -21.23
C THR A 82 13.71 -11.53 -20.65
N TRP A 83 12.92 -10.63 -20.07
CA TRP A 83 13.44 -9.38 -19.48
C TRP A 83 14.38 -9.62 -18.30
N TYR A 84 14.15 -10.67 -17.52
CA TYR A 84 15.05 -11.04 -16.44
C TYR A 84 16.39 -11.56 -16.98
N GLN A 85 16.34 -12.42 -18.00
CA GLN A 85 17.53 -13.00 -18.62
C GLN A 85 18.38 -11.97 -19.37
N ASP A 86 17.75 -11.01 -20.06
CA ASP A 86 18.45 -9.94 -20.78
C ASP A 86 18.89 -8.77 -19.87
N GLY A 87 18.44 -8.75 -18.61
CA GLY A 87 18.80 -7.78 -17.59
C GLY A 87 17.98 -6.47 -17.61
N THR A 88 16.95 -6.38 -18.46
CA THR A 88 15.97 -5.29 -18.49
C THR A 88 15.15 -5.24 -17.20
N LEU A 89 14.78 -6.41 -16.69
CA LEU A 89 14.13 -6.58 -15.39
C LEU A 89 15.18 -7.02 -14.37
N ARG A 90 15.30 -6.25 -13.29
CA ARG A 90 16.11 -6.63 -12.11
C ARG A 90 15.16 -6.88 -10.95
N ASP A 91 15.33 -8.03 -10.31
CA ASP A 91 14.64 -8.35 -9.09
C ASP A 91 15.12 -7.47 -7.94
N CYS A 92 14.22 -7.24 -6.99
CA CYS A 92 14.53 -6.57 -5.73
C CYS A 92 13.84 -7.39 -4.65
N GLU A 93 14.64 -8.02 -3.82
CA GLU A 93 14.17 -8.98 -2.84
C GLU A 93 14.75 -8.67 -1.47
N ASP A 94 14.01 -9.06 -0.44
CA ASP A 94 14.38 -8.92 0.96
C ASP A 94 14.28 -10.32 1.58
N LEU A 95 15.42 -10.94 1.88
CA LEU A 95 15.51 -12.36 2.22
C LEU A 95 15.72 -12.56 3.71
N ASP A 96 14.87 -13.38 4.31
CA ASP A 96 14.99 -13.85 5.68
C ASP A 96 15.28 -15.36 5.71
N GLU A 97 16.18 -15.77 6.61
CA GLU A 97 16.58 -17.17 6.80
C GLU A 97 15.85 -17.78 7.99
N GLY A 98 15.09 -18.84 7.73
CA GLY A 98 14.37 -19.61 8.73
C GLY A 98 12.94 -19.13 8.97
N LEU A 99 12.00 -20.07 8.98
CA LEU A 99 10.56 -19.80 9.17
C LEU A 99 10.28 -19.22 10.56
N GLU A 100 11.07 -19.60 11.55
CA GLU A 100 10.98 -19.14 12.94
C GLU A 100 11.16 -17.62 13.09
N LYS A 101 11.82 -16.95 12.13
CA LYS A 101 12.00 -15.49 12.14
C LYS A 101 10.86 -14.74 11.48
N MET A 102 9.95 -15.41 10.76
CA MET A 102 8.94 -14.81 9.91
C MET A 102 7.95 -13.81 10.59
N PRO A 103 7.64 -13.90 11.91
CA PRO A 103 6.75 -12.92 12.54
C PRO A 103 7.19 -11.46 12.34
N ASP A 104 8.48 -11.15 12.51
CA ASP A 104 8.99 -9.78 12.39
C ASP A 104 9.05 -9.27 10.94
N PRO A 105 9.60 -10.03 9.96
CA PRO A 105 9.58 -9.66 8.56
C PRO A 105 8.17 -9.55 7.97
N LEU A 106 7.22 -10.37 8.42
CA LEU A 106 5.82 -10.25 8.01
C LEU A 106 5.22 -8.93 8.51
N ALA A 107 5.44 -8.57 9.78
CA ALA A 107 5.01 -7.29 10.34
C ALA A 107 5.66 -6.10 9.60
N SER A 108 6.87 -6.29 9.08
CA SER A 108 7.59 -5.25 8.32
C SER A 108 6.82 -4.77 7.07
N LEU A 109 6.03 -5.65 6.44
CA LEU A 109 5.23 -5.33 5.24
C LEU A 109 4.22 -4.20 5.48
N PHE A 110 3.73 -4.07 6.71
CA PHE A 110 2.74 -3.07 7.09
C PHE A 110 3.35 -1.78 7.64
N THR A 111 4.68 -1.76 7.83
CA THR A 111 5.43 -0.60 8.34
C THR A 111 6.29 0.07 7.27
N GLY A 112 6.25 -0.45 6.03
CA GLY A 112 7.05 0.05 4.91
C GLY A 112 8.55 -0.22 5.06
N ARG A 113 8.94 -1.17 5.91
CA ARG A 113 10.35 -1.49 6.18
C ARG A 113 10.93 -2.53 5.22
N ASN A 114 10.11 -3.23 4.43
CA ASN A 114 10.59 -4.17 3.43
C ASN A 114 11.06 -3.47 2.15
N ARG A 115 12.12 -4.00 1.54
CA ARG A 115 12.62 -3.52 0.25
C ARG A 115 12.39 -4.55 -0.84
N GLY A 116 11.31 -4.40 -1.61
CA GLY A 116 10.95 -5.33 -2.68
C GLY A 116 10.20 -6.56 -2.15
N LEU A 117 10.34 -7.69 -2.86
CA LEU A 117 9.64 -8.94 -2.52
C LEU A 117 10.29 -9.58 -1.29
N ARG A 118 9.52 -9.69 -0.21
CA ARG A 118 9.92 -10.39 1.01
C ARG A 118 9.89 -11.90 0.79
N LEU A 119 10.99 -12.58 1.06
CA LEU A 119 11.15 -14.02 0.90
C LEU A 119 11.66 -14.64 2.20
N CYS A 120 11.20 -15.85 2.51
CA CYS A 120 11.72 -16.64 3.62
C CYS A 120 12.35 -17.92 3.07
N ARG A 121 13.66 -18.09 3.25
CA ARG A 121 14.37 -19.31 2.91
C ARG A 121 14.19 -20.32 4.04
N VAL A 122 13.60 -21.46 3.71
CA VAL A 122 13.35 -22.57 4.65
C VAL A 122 14.23 -23.79 4.40
N ALA A 123 14.91 -23.82 3.25
CA ALA A 123 15.83 -24.88 2.85
C ALA A 123 16.85 -24.32 1.82
N PRO A 124 17.99 -24.99 1.60
CA PRO A 124 18.95 -24.60 0.58
C PRO A 124 18.33 -24.56 -0.82
N ASP A 125 18.76 -23.59 -1.64
CA ASP A 125 18.25 -23.43 -3.01
C ASP A 125 18.58 -24.67 -3.86
N PRO A 126 17.61 -25.22 -4.61
CA PRO A 126 17.79 -26.46 -5.35
C PRO A 126 18.81 -26.30 -6.49
N ALA A 127 19.78 -27.22 -6.54
CA ALA A 127 20.86 -27.19 -7.54
C ALA A 127 20.37 -27.30 -9.00
N HIS A 128 19.20 -27.88 -9.24
CA HIS A 128 18.65 -28.14 -10.58
C HIS A 128 17.76 -27.01 -11.14
N LEU A 129 17.48 -25.97 -10.34
CA LEU A 129 16.73 -24.79 -10.79
C LEU A 129 17.69 -23.59 -10.90
N PRO A 130 18.35 -23.41 -12.06
CA PRO A 130 19.38 -22.39 -12.23
C PRO A 130 18.85 -20.96 -12.04
N LEU A 131 17.56 -20.72 -12.29
CA LEU A 131 16.93 -19.41 -12.05
C LEU A 131 16.83 -19.05 -10.56
N LEU A 132 16.89 -20.04 -9.67
CA LEU A 132 16.91 -19.86 -8.22
C LEU A 132 18.34 -19.88 -7.64
N ARG A 133 19.36 -20.17 -8.46
CA ARG A 133 20.76 -20.13 -8.00
C ARG A 133 21.18 -18.67 -7.81
N ARG A 134 21.26 -18.23 -6.56
CA ARG A 134 21.87 -16.95 -6.23
C ARG A 134 23.39 -17.09 -6.24
N GLY A 135 24.03 -16.59 -7.30
CA GLY A 135 25.48 -16.53 -7.41
C GLY A 135 25.92 -15.66 -8.59
N GLY A 136 26.42 -14.45 -8.29
CA GLY A 136 27.15 -13.61 -9.23
C GLY A 136 26.39 -12.43 -9.80
N ARG A 137 26.26 -11.35 -9.01
CA ARG A 137 26.57 -9.97 -9.39
C ARG A 137 26.64 -9.09 -8.15
#